data_AF-A0A0J6S0I5-F1
#
_entry.id   AF-A0A0J6S0I5-F1
#
_cell.length_a   1.000
_cell.length_b   1.000
_cell.length_c   1.000
_cell.angle_alpha   90.00
_cell.angle_beta   90.00
_cell.angle_gamma   90.00
#
_symmetry.space_group_name_H-M   'P 1'
#
loop_
_entity.id
_entity.type
_entity.pdbx_description
1 polymer ?
#
loop_
_entity_poly.entity_id
_entity_poly.type
_entity_poly.pdbx_seq_one_letter_code
_entity_poly.pdbx_strand_id
1 'polypeptide(L)'
;MRVTIKAKLAGGFASVLVLAGVAGGVGYQGLTAADEAMKFVVSRAEVQAHVLDAKANAIRGISNTRAAVISADDAQMADFSKRAADNRADALAAMAKAKTYISSEEGKRLFDDLSDKYDKQRALGAKVIELTRLNSTARTWTEINTTGRPAMIALRAELDALAKGQAGDAELVRAAASLQVRLERAWGQMQSATGAVTVESLEQRVTAAKQMHEEVSRAMEDLMRVGAAHGLPVETIRQKYNAWLASFQKALAIVETGSTIRAASLASGDYAVMSTTAINAFNALVEFQGKRMTDAVARAKADSSEGQTILLAVLAGALLLGLAIATWLAVTISRGLSRAVSLADAVATGDLSQTVTVTSRDEIGDLVTAMNRMTVNLNATAGLADAIAGGDLTVEAKPLSEKDRMGLALQTMLARLRAVVADASAAAANVSAGSQELSASAEQLSQGSTEQAASTEEASASMEEMAANVKQNAENAGQTEAIARQSAKDAEASGIAGGSAGG
;
A
#
# COMPACT_ATOMS: atom_id res chain seq x y z
N MET A 1 37.74 -4.29 8.47
CA MET A 1 37.10 -4.85 7.25
C MET A 1 37.11 -3.76 6.19
N ARG A 2 37.58 -4.06 4.97
CA ARG A 2 37.68 -3.08 3.87
C ARG A 2 36.29 -2.85 3.29
N VAL A 3 35.84 -1.59 3.20
CA VAL A 3 34.51 -1.27 2.67
C VAL A 3 34.67 -0.60 1.31
N THR A 4 34.53 -1.39 0.26
CA THR A 4 34.59 -0.93 -1.14
C THR A 4 33.45 0.02 -1.46
N ILE A 5 33.61 0.86 -2.48
CA ILE A 5 32.52 1.72 -2.99
C ILE A 5 31.29 0.86 -3.34
N LYS A 6 31.51 -0.31 -3.94
CA LYS A 6 30.46 -1.29 -4.25
C LYS A 6 29.71 -1.75 -2.99
N ALA A 7 30.43 -2.05 -1.90
CA ALA A 7 29.81 -2.44 -0.64
C ALA A 7 29.00 -1.30 -0.01
N LYS A 8 29.48 -0.04 -0.08
CA LYS A 8 28.75 1.13 0.41
C LYS A 8 27.44 1.34 -0.37
N LEU A 9 27.49 1.25 -1.70
CA LEU A 9 26.31 1.35 -2.57
C LEU A 9 25.34 0.21 -2.30
N ALA A 10 25.81 -1.04 -2.26
CA ALA A 10 24.99 -2.21 -1.99
C ALA A 10 24.29 -2.12 -0.63
N GLY A 11 24.99 -1.68 0.42
CA GLY A 11 24.39 -1.47 1.74
C GLY A 11 23.30 -0.40 1.75
N GLY A 12 23.49 0.71 1.02
CA GLY A 12 22.48 1.75 0.87
C GLY A 12 21.23 1.26 0.16
N PHE A 13 21.39 0.60 -1.00
CA PHE A 13 20.26 0.03 -1.74
C PHE A 13 19.54 -1.08 -0.96
N ALA A 14 20.28 -1.96 -0.28
CA ALA A 14 19.68 -3.00 0.55
C ALA A 14 18.82 -2.42 1.68
N SER A 15 19.29 -1.35 2.33
CA SER A 15 18.54 -0.68 3.41
C SER A 15 17.21 -0.10 2.89
N VAL A 16 17.22 0.53 1.72
CA VAL A 16 16.00 1.07 1.09
C VAL A 16 15.05 -0.07 0.68
N LEU A 17 15.56 -1.17 0.12
CA LEU A 17 14.75 -2.33 -0.25
C LEU A 17 14.08 -2.99 0.96
N VAL A 18 14.76 -3.09 2.10
CA VAL A 18 14.18 -3.62 3.34
C VAL A 18 13.03 -2.72 3.80
N LEU A 19 13.22 -1.39 3.82
CA LEU A 19 12.15 -0.45 4.19
C LEU A 19 10.96 -0.51 3.23
N ALA A 20 11.21 -0.65 1.92
CA ALA A 20 10.16 -0.84 0.93
C ALA A 20 9.40 -2.16 1.16
N GLY A 21 10.10 -3.24 1.52
CA GLY A 21 9.49 -4.52 1.88
C GLY A 21 8.61 -4.41 3.13
N VAL A 22 9.06 -3.69 4.16
CA VAL A 22 8.25 -3.41 5.37
C VAL A 22 7.00 -2.60 5.00
N ALA A 23 7.14 -1.54 4.22
CA ALA A 23 5.99 -0.75 3.75
C ALA A 23 5.00 -1.61 2.94
N GLY A 24 5.51 -2.45 2.03
CA GLY A 24 4.69 -3.40 1.27
C GLY A 24 3.95 -4.38 2.17
N GLY A 25 4.61 -4.91 3.20
CA GLY A 25 4.01 -5.82 4.18
C GLY A 25 2.89 -5.17 4.99
N VAL A 26 3.10 -3.95 5.49
CA VAL A 26 2.08 -3.16 6.21
C VAL A 26 0.88 -2.87 5.30
N GLY A 27 1.14 -2.45 4.05
CA GLY A 27 0.08 -2.22 3.07
C GLY A 27 -0.74 -3.49 2.76
N TYR A 28 -0.07 -4.63 2.60
CA TYR A 28 -0.73 -5.91 2.36
C TYR A 28 -1.60 -6.36 3.55
N GLN A 29 -1.09 -6.23 4.78
CA GLN A 29 -1.85 -6.53 6.00
C GLN A 29 -3.09 -5.63 6.13
N GLY A 30 -2.95 -4.32 5.88
CA GLY A 30 -4.07 -3.38 5.91
C GLY A 30 -5.15 -3.72 4.88
N LEU A 31 -4.76 -4.09 3.66
CA LEU A 31 -5.70 -4.53 2.63
C LEU A 31 -6.41 -5.84 2.99
N THR A 32 -5.69 -6.78 3.59
CA THR A 32 -6.26 -8.08 4.02
C THR A 32 -7.27 -7.89 5.15
N ALA A 33 -6.96 -7.05 6.14
CA ALA A 33 -7.87 -6.71 7.23
C ALA A 33 -9.13 -6.00 6.71
N ALA A 34 -8.99 -5.10 5.73
CA ALA A 34 -10.12 -4.44 5.10
C ALA A 34 -11.02 -5.42 4.32
N ASP A 35 -10.44 -6.37 3.58
CA ASP A 35 -11.17 -7.41 2.87
C ASP A 35 -11.94 -8.34 3.82
N GLU A 36 -11.31 -8.77 4.92
CA GLU A 36 -11.97 -9.57 5.96
C GLU A 36 -13.13 -8.81 6.63
N ALA A 37 -12.91 -7.54 6.98
CA ALA A 37 -13.95 -6.69 7.54
C ALA A 37 -15.12 -6.49 6.56
N MET A 38 -14.84 -6.32 5.26
CA MET A 38 -15.87 -6.19 4.24
C MET A 38 -16.68 -7.48 4.10
N LYS A 39 -16.03 -8.64 4.00
CA LYS A 39 -16.71 -9.96 3.98
C LYS A 39 -17.57 -10.16 5.23
N PHE A 40 -17.05 -9.77 6.40
CA PHE A 40 -17.80 -9.81 7.64
C PHE A 40 -19.05 -8.93 7.58
N VAL A 41 -18.93 -7.67 7.17
CA VAL A 41 -20.06 -6.72 7.07
C VAL A 41 -21.11 -7.21 6.08
N VAL A 42 -20.71 -7.70 4.90
CA VAL A 42 -21.64 -8.25 3.89
C VAL A 42 -22.43 -9.43 4.46
N SER A 43 -21.76 -10.39 5.10
CA SER A 43 -22.44 -11.55 5.70
C SER A 43 -23.47 -11.16 6.77
N ARG A 44 -23.20 -10.08 7.52
CA ARG A 44 -24.10 -9.59 8.59
C ARG A 44 -25.25 -8.77 8.01
N ALA A 45 -25.00 -8.03 6.93
CA ALA A 45 -26.04 -7.35 6.17
C ALA A 45 -27.03 -8.36 5.56
N GLU A 46 -26.56 -9.51 5.08
CA GLU A 46 -27.43 -10.60 4.61
C GLU A 46 -28.32 -11.16 5.72
N VAL A 47 -27.76 -11.41 6.92
CA VAL A 47 -28.57 -11.79 8.10
C VAL A 47 -29.63 -10.72 8.36
N GLN A 48 -29.23 -9.46 8.44
CA GLN A 48 -30.13 -8.35 8.76
C GLN A 48 -31.26 -8.22 7.73
N ALA A 49 -30.94 -8.36 6.44
CA ALA A 49 -31.92 -8.31 5.35
C ALA A 49 -32.95 -9.45 5.48
N HIS A 50 -32.51 -10.68 5.71
CA HIS A 50 -33.42 -11.82 5.89
C HIS A 50 -34.27 -11.69 7.16
N VAL A 51 -33.71 -11.19 8.26
CA VAL A 51 -34.47 -10.98 9.51
C VAL A 51 -35.51 -9.85 9.33
N LEU A 52 -35.18 -8.78 8.59
CA LEU A 52 -36.11 -7.71 8.27
C LEU A 52 -37.24 -8.17 7.34
N ASP A 53 -36.93 -8.99 6.34
CA ASP A 53 -37.93 -9.59 5.46
C ASP A 53 -38.87 -10.53 6.25
N ALA A 54 -38.32 -11.35 7.13
CA ALA A 54 -39.10 -12.19 8.04
C ALA A 54 -40.03 -11.36 8.94
N LYS A 55 -39.51 -10.28 9.54
CA LYS A 55 -40.28 -9.33 10.36
C LYS A 55 -41.40 -8.68 9.55
N ALA A 56 -41.13 -8.22 8.33
CA ALA A 56 -42.13 -7.59 7.48
C ALA A 56 -43.28 -8.56 7.16
N ASN A 57 -42.95 -9.80 6.82
CA ASN A 57 -43.94 -10.85 6.59
C ASN A 57 -44.73 -11.18 7.86
N ALA A 58 -44.07 -11.27 9.03
CA ALA A 58 -44.76 -11.47 10.30
C ALA A 58 -45.79 -10.35 10.59
N ILE A 59 -45.43 -9.08 10.36
CA ILE A 59 -46.34 -7.94 10.51
C ILE A 59 -47.52 -8.02 9.55
N ARG A 60 -47.28 -8.34 8.27
CA ARG A 60 -48.38 -8.54 7.29
C ARG A 60 -49.30 -9.67 7.72
N GLY A 61 -48.75 -10.77 8.24
CA GLY A 61 -49.52 -11.89 8.79
C GLY A 61 -50.41 -11.48 9.97
N ILE A 62 -49.88 -10.64 10.88
CA ILE A 62 -50.65 -10.07 12.00
C ILE A 62 -51.81 -9.21 11.48
N SER A 63 -51.54 -8.31 10.53
CA SER A 63 -52.57 -7.45 9.92
C SER A 63 -53.65 -8.27 9.22
N ASN A 64 -53.27 -9.27 8.43
CA ASN A 64 -54.22 -10.16 7.74
C ASN A 64 -55.05 -11.00 8.73
N THR A 65 -54.46 -11.45 9.83
CA THR A 65 -55.19 -12.15 10.90
C THR A 65 -56.27 -11.24 11.52
N ARG A 66 -55.93 -9.99 11.81
CA ARG A 66 -56.89 -9.00 12.33
C ARG A 66 -57.97 -8.66 11.30
N ALA A 67 -57.61 -8.52 10.03
CA ALA A 67 -58.57 -8.28 8.96
C ALA A 67 -59.59 -9.42 8.84
N ALA A 68 -59.13 -10.68 8.94
CA ALA A 68 -60.03 -11.83 8.97
C ALA A 68 -61.02 -11.76 10.16
N VAL A 69 -60.57 -11.36 11.34
CA VAL A 69 -61.44 -11.25 12.54
C VAL A 69 -62.53 -10.19 12.37
N ILE A 70 -62.26 -9.11 11.63
CA ILE A 70 -63.18 -7.97 11.46
C ILE A 70 -64.16 -8.20 10.30
N SER A 71 -63.82 -9.08 9.35
CA SER A 71 -64.68 -9.42 8.21
C SER A 71 -65.95 -10.16 8.67
N ALA A 72 -67.10 -9.73 8.13
CA ALA A 72 -68.38 -10.42 8.33
C ALA A 72 -68.67 -11.47 7.23
N ASP A 73 -67.97 -11.40 6.10
CA ASP A 73 -68.15 -12.24 4.92
C ASP A 73 -67.18 -13.43 4.89
N ASP A 74 -67.70 -14.63 4.61
CA ASP A 74 -66.95 -15.89 4.63
C ASP A 74 -65.84 -15.93 3.57
N ALA A 75 -66.07 -15.35 2.38
CA ALA A 75 -65.06 -15.34 1.32
C ALA A 75 -63.89 -14.41 1.68
N GLN A 76 -64.19 -13.22 2.21
CA GLN A 76 -63.16 -12.29 2.70
C GLN A 76 -62.37 -12.88 3.87
N MET A 77 -63.03 -13.50 4.85
CA MET A 77 -62.35 -14.17 5.97
C MET A 77 -61.42 -15.27 5.48
N ALA A 78 -61.85 -16.10 4.52
CA ALA A 78 -61.03 -17.16 3.96
C ALA A 78 -59.79 -16.61 3.24
N ASP A 79 -59.95 -15.53 2.47
CA ASP A 79 -58.86 -14.91 1.74
C ASP A 79 -57.83 -14.23 2.66
N PHE A 80 -58.27 -13.47 3.66
CA PHE A 80 -57.37 -12.91 4.68
C PHE A 80 -56.67 -14.02 5.49
N SER A 81 -57.39 -15.08 5.86
CA SER A 81 -56.80 -16.24 6.56
C SER A 81 -55.71 -16.92 5.73
N LYS A 82 -55.93 -17.04 4.41
CA LYS A 82 -54.94 -17.59 3.48
C LYS A 82 -53.72 -16.68 3.40
N ARG A 83 -53.91 -15.38 3.17
CA ARG A 83 -52.80 -14.41 3.14
C ARG A 83 -51.98 -14.40 4.43
N ALA A 84 -52.64 -14.53 5.59
CA ALA A 84 -51.96 -14.66 6.87
C ALA A 84 -51.09 -15.94 6.94
N ALA A 85 -51.58 -17.06 6.42
CA ALA A 85 -50.82 -18.31 6.36
C ALA A 85 -49.64 -18.23 5.38
N ASP A 86 -49.82 -17.59 4.22
CA ASP A 86 -48.77 -17.38 3.22
C ASP A 86 -47.66 -16.50 3.80
N ASN A 87 -48.01 -15.35 4.40
CA ASN A 87 -47.02 -14.47 5.04
C ASN A 87 -46.27 -15.17 6.18
N ARG A 88 -46.92 -16.04 6.94
CA ARG A 88 -46.28 -16.85 7.97
C ARG A 88 -45.27 -17.83 7.38
N ALA A 89 -45.59 -18.47 6.25
CA ALA A 89 -44.66 -19.35 5.55
C ALA A 89 -43.44 -18.58 5.02
N ASP A 90 -43.67 -17.41 4.43
CA ASP A 90 -42.60 -16.52 3.94
C ASP A 90 -41.69 -16.05 5.08
N ALA A 91 -42.26 -15.68 6.23
CA ALA A 91 -41.49 -15.29 7.41
C ALA A 91 -40.58 -16.43 7.90
N LEU A 92 -41.09 -17.66 7.98
CA LEU A 92 -40.31 -18.83 8.37
C LEU A 92 -39.20 -19.16 7.34
N ALA A 93 -39.49 -19.02 6.05
CA ALA A 93 -38.50 -19.21 5.00
C ALA A 93 -37.36 -18.18 5.09
N ALA A 94 -37.69 -16.91 5.34
CA ALA A 94 -36.71 -15.85 5.56
C ALA A 94 -35.90 -16.08 6.85
N MET A 95 -36.52 -16.52 7.94
CA MET A 95 -35.80 -16.91 9.17
C MET A 95 -34.84 -18.09 8.92
N ALA A 96 -35.25 -19.09 8.14
CA ALA A 96 -34.40 -20.22 7.80
C ALA A 96 -33.16 -19.77 7.00
N LYS A 97 -33.32 -18.83 6.06
CA LYS A 97 -32.20 -18.20 5.36
C LYS A 97 -31.31 -17.41 6.32
N ALA A 98 -31.87 -16.61 7.23
CA ALA A 98 -31.07 -15.88 8.21
C ALA A 98 -30.20 -16.83 9.07
N LYS A 99 -30.76 -17.97 9.49
CA LYS A 99 -30.10 -18.97 10.34
C LYS A 99 -28.77 -19.46 9.77
N THR A 100 -28.64 -19.61 8.44
CA THR A 100 -27.42 -20.15 7.82
C THR A 100 -26.20 -19.24 7.97
N TYR A 101 -26.42 -17.95 8.23
CA TYR A 101 -25.36 -16.94 8.39
C TYR A 101 -25.07 -16.60 9.87
N ILE A 102 -25.88 -17.10 10.80
CA ILE A 102 -25.74 -16.85 12.24
C ILE A 102 -24.76 -17.85 12.85
N SER A 103 -23.52 -17.41 13.05
CA SER A 103 -22.44 -18.24 13.60
C SER A 103 -22.10 -17.95 15.06
N SER A 104 -22.28 -16.70 15.52
CA SER A 104 -21.94 -16.29 16.89
C SER A 104 -22.91 -16.87 17.92
N GLU A 105 -22.39 -17.25 19.09
CA GLU A 105 -23.17 -17.80 20.21
C GLU A 105 -24.32 -16.88 20.63
N GLU A 106 -24.04 -15.60 20.88
CA GLU A 106 -25.09 -14.63 21.24
C GLU A 106 -26.13 -14.44 20.12
N GLY A 107 -25.69 -14.46 18.87
CA GLY A 107 -26.59 -14.41 17.71
C GLY A 107 -27.51 -15.64 17.62
N LYS A 108 -27.00 -16.83 17.93
CA LYS A 108 -27.80 -18.07 18.01
C LYS A 108 -28.82 -17.97 19.13
N ARG A 109 -28.40 -17.52 20.32
CA ARG A 109 -29.28 -17.31 21.47
C ARG A 109 -30.44 -16.36 21.16
N LEU A 110 -30.15 -15.22 20.51
CA LEU A 110 -31.17 -14.25 20.07
C LEU A 110 -32.09 -14.82 18.99
N PHE A 111 -31.55 -15.63 18.06
CA PHE A 111 -32.36 -16.30 17.05
C PHE A 111 -33.30 -17.34 17.66
N ASP A 112 -32.83 -18.13 18.62
CA ASP A 112 -33.64 -19.14 19.30
C ASP A 112 -34.76 -18.49 20.14
N ASP A 113 -34.45 -17.40 20.84
CA ASP A 113 -35.45 -16.58 21.56
C ASP A 113 -36.50 -15.99 20.61
N LEU A 114 -36.06 -15.48 19.45
CA LEU A 114 -36.96 -15.02 18.38
C LEU A 114 -37.85 -16.18 17.87
N SER A 115 -37.28 -17.34 17.58
CA SER A 115 -38.01 -18.51 17.10
C SER A 115 -39.08 -18.97 18.09
N ASP A 116 -38.74 -19.11 19.38
CA ASP A 116 -39.70 -19.51 20.42
C ASP A 116 -40.86 -18.52 20.56
N LYS A 117 -40.56 -17.21 20.60
CA LYS A 117 -41.59 -16.17 20.70
C LYS A 117 -42.47 -16.13 19.46
N TYR A 118 -41.89 -16.27 18.27
CA TYR A 118 -42.65 -16.30 17.02
C TYR A 118 -43.52 -17.56 16.91
N ASP A 119 -43.05 -18.71 17.38
CA ASP A 119 -43.85 -19.94 17.41
C ASP A 119 -45.05 -19.85 18.38
N LYS A 120 -44.87 -19.23 19.55
CA LYS A 120 -45.97 -18.93 20.48
C LYS A 120 -46.99 -17.97 19.87
N GLN A 121 -46.52 -16.91 19.22
CA GLN A 121 -47.36 -15.96 18.48
C GLN A 121 -48.20 -16.68 17.42
N ARG A 122 -47.54 -17.56 16.66
CA ARG A 122 -48.12 -18.32 15.57
C ARG A 122 -49.18 -19.33 16.02
N ALA A 123 -48.95 -19.98 17.16
CA ALA A 123 -49.92 -20.91 17.77
C ALA A 123 -51.20 -20.17 18.20
N LEU A 124 -51.07 -18.97 18.78
CA LEU A 124 -52.22 -18.12 19.11
C LEU A 124 -52.94 -17.64 17.84
N GLY A 125 -52.20 -17.21 16.82
CA GLY A 125 -52.78 -16.78 15.54
C GLY A 125 -53.58 -17.90 14.85
N ALA A 126 -53.10 -19.15 14.91
CA ALA A 126 -53.85 -20.29 14.38
C ALA A 126 -55.20 -20.48 15.10
N LYS A 127 -55.23 -20.36 16.43
CA LYS A 127 -56.47 -20.42 17.22
C LYS A 127 -57.43 -19.27 16.89
N VAL A 128 -56.90 -18.05 16.69
CA VAL A 128 -57.70 -16.89 16.25
C VAL A 128 -58.39 -17.21 14.92
N ILE A 129 -57.64 -17.68 13.91
CA ILE A 129 -58.18 -18.00 12.59
C ILE A 129 -59.20 -19.15 12.66
N GLU A 130 -58.95 -20.17 13.47
CA GLU A 130 -59.90 -21.28 13.69
C GLU A 130 -61.25 -20.76 14.21
N LEU A 131 -61.23 -19.92 15.24
CA LEU A 131 -62.44 -19.30 15.82
C LEU A 131 -63.14 -18.36 14.83
N THR A 132 -62.37 -17.59 14.05
CA THR A 132 -62.90 -16.71 13.00
C THR A 132 -63.67 -17.50 11.94
N ARG A 133 -63.14 -18.63 11.47
CA ARG A 133 -63.78 -19.45 10.41
C ARG A 133 -65.12 -20.07 10.82
N LEU A 134 -65.35 -20.23 12.12
CA LEU A 134 -66.64 -20.71 12.64
C LEU A 134 -67.75 -19.67 12.45
N ASN A 135 -67.41 -18.38 12.41
CA ASN A 135 -68.32 -17.25 12.16
C ASN A 135 -69.68 -17.37 12.89
N SER A 136 -69.63 -17.64 14.19
CA SER A 136 -70.81 -18.00 14.98
C SER A 136 -71.94 -16.98 14.85
N THR A 137 -71.63 -15.67 14.81
CA THR A 137 -72.65 -14.61 14.70
C THR A 137 -73.39 -14.66 13.37
N ALA A 138 -72.69 -14.66 12.23
CA ALA A 138 -73.34 -14.68 10.93
C ALA A 138 -74.12 -15.97 10.70
N ARG A 139 -73.55 -17.13 11.07
CA ARG A 139 -74.22 -18.43 10.95
C ARG A 139 -75.47 -18.54 11.81
N THR A 140 -75.44 -17.97 13.02
CA THR A 140 -76.62 -17.90 13.86
C THR A 140 -77.70 -17.05 13.20
N TRP A 141 -77.35 -15.88 12.65
CA TRP A 141 -78.30 -15.05 11.92
C TRP A 141 -78.87 -15.71 10.66
N THR A 142 -78.06 -16.48 9.93
CA THR A 142 -78.55 -17.28 8.80
C THR A 142 -79.58 -18.30 9.26
N GLU A 143 -79.32 -19.06 10.32
CA GLU A 143 -80.27 -20.03 10.88
C GLU A 143 -81.57 -19.36 11.34
N ILE A 144 -81.44 -18.27 12.11
CA ILE A 144 -82.57 -17.45 12.61
C ILE A 144 -83.44 -16.95 11.45
N ASN A 145 -82.84 -16.40 10.40
CA ASN A 145 -83.59 -15.78 9.32
C ASN A 145 -84.20 -16.80 8.34
N THR A 146 -83.48 -17.87 8.03
CA THR A 146 -83.86 -18.83 6.98
C THR A 146 -84.79 -19.94 7.48
N THR A 147 -84.63 -20.36 8.74
CA THR A 147 -85.37 -21.51 9.30
C THR A 147 -86.20 -21.10 10.52
N GLY A 148 -85.59 -20.40 11.48
CA GLY A 148 -86.24 -20.12 12.75
C GLY A 148 -87.41 -19.13 12.64
N ARG A 149 -87.27 -18.02 11.91
CA ARG A 149 -88.33 -17.02 11.73
C ARG A 149 -89.53 -17.59 10.97
N PRO A 150 -89.37 -18.31 9.84
CA PRO A 150 -90.49 -18.99 9.20
C PRO A 150 -91.20 -20.00 10.12
N ALA A 151 -90.44 -20.79 10.90
CA ALA A 151 -91.02 -21.75 11.84
C ALA A 151 -91.80 -21.06 12.98
N MET A 152 -91.28 -19.93 13.49
CA MET A 152 -91.95 -19.11 14.51
C MET A 152 -93.26 -18.51 13.98
N ILE A 153 -93.25 -17.93 12.77
CA ILE A 153 -94.47 -17.38 12.13
C ILE A 153 -95.52 -18.48 11.93
N ALA A 154 -95.11 -19.66 11.45
CA ALA A 154 -96.02 -20.78 11.23
C ALA A 154 -96.64 -21.28 12.55
N LEU A 155 -95.85 -21.42 13.61
CA LEU A 155 -96.35 -21.81 14.93
C LEU A 155 -97.31 -20.76 15.51
N ARG A 156 -96.94 -19.48 15.39
CA ARG A 156 -97.79 -18.37 15.85
C ARG A 156 -99.14 -18.36 15.15
N ALA A 157 -99.19 -18.61 13.84
CA ALA A 157 -100.45 -18.66 13.10
C ALA A 157 -101.38 -19.78 13.62
N GLU A 158 -100.85 -20.96 13.97
CA GLU A 158 -101.63 -22.05 14.57
C GLU A 158 -102.14 -21.68 15.97
N LEU A 159 -101.31 -21.03 16.80
CA LEU A 159 -101.71 -20.58 18.13
C LEU A 159 -102.80 -19.48 18.07
N ASP A 160 -102.66 -18.53 17.16
CA ASP A 160 -103.65 -17.47 16.93
C ASP A 160 -104.98 -18.06 16.40
N ALA A 161 -104.91 -19.09 15.53
CA ALA A 161 -106.09 -19.80 15.04
C ALA A 161 -106.79 -20.58 16.15
N LEU A 162 -106.03 -21.27 17.00
CA LEU A 162 -106.54 -21.99 18.18
C LEU A 162 -107.28 -21.02 19.13
N ALA A 163 -106.66 -19.88 19.44
CA ALA A 163 -107.24 -18.89 20.34
C ALA A 163 -108.55 -18.28 19.80
N LYS A 164 -108.66 -18.08 18.48
CA LYS A 164 -109.89 -17.58 17.83
C LYS A 164 -110.97 -18.64 17.72
N GLY A 165 -110.61 -19.88 17.37
CA GLY A 165 -111.56 -20.99 17.18
C GLY A 165 -112.19 -21.50 18.48
N GLN A 166 -111.55 -21.24 19.63
CA GLN A 166 -111.98 -21.70 20.95
C GLN A 166 -112.23 -20.52 21.90
N ALA A 167 -112.74 -19.39 21.39
CA ALA A 167 -112.92 -18.16 22.16
C ALA A 167 -113.83 -18.30 23.41
N GLY A 168 -114.60 -19.40 23.52
CA GLY A 168 -115.41 -19.75 24.70
C GLY A 168 -114.67 -20.54 25.79
N ASP A 169 -113.45 -21.02 25.54
CA ASP A 169 -112.62 -21.80 26.46
C ASP A 169 -111.46 -20.93 27.00
N ALA A 170 -111.68 -20.34 28.16
CA ALA A 170 -110.74 -19.41 28.78
C ALA A 170 -109.43 -20.08 29.23
N GLU A 171 -109.42 -21.38 29.49
CA GLU A 171 -108.22 -22.10 29.95
C GLU A 171 -107.28 -22.37 28.76
N LEU A 172 -107.83 -22.86 27.65
CA LEU A 172 -107.07 -23.11 26.43
C LEU A 172 -106.51 -21.84 25.80
N VAL A 173 -107.32 -20.77 25.72
CA VAL A 173 -106.86 -19.47 25.20
C VAL A 173 -105.70 -18.91 26.03
N ARG A 174 -105.76 -19.09 27.36
CA ARG A 174 -104.68 -18.66 28.27
C ARG A 174 -103.41 -19.49 28.08
N ALA A 175 -103.53 -20.81 27.93
CA ALA A 175 -102.38 -21.69 27.67
C ALA A 175 -101.69 -21.32 26.34
N ALA A 176 -102.46 -21.09 25.27
CA ALA A 176 -101.95 -20.68 23.97
C ALA A 176 -101.23 -19.32 24.02
N ALA A 177 -101.83 -18.33 24.68
CA ALA A 177 -101.22 -17.01 24.87
C ALA A 177 -99.94 -17.07 25.73
N SER A 178 -99.92 -17.90 26.78
CA SER A 178 -98.73 -18.14 27.60
C SER A 178 -97.57 -18.69 26.79
N LEU A 179 -97.83 -19.71 25.95
CA LEU A 179 -96.83 -20.27 25.05
C LEU A 179 -96.32 -19.22 24.05
N GLN A 180 -97.21 -18.45 23.42
CA GLN A 180 -96.85 -17.41 22.46
C GLN A 180 -95.93 -16.35 23.08
N VAL A 181 -96.25 -15.85 24.28
CA VAL A 181 -95.40 -14.86 24.98
C VAL A 181 -94.01 -15.43 25.29
N ARG A 182 -93.94 -16.68 25.76
CA ARG A 182 -92.66 -17.33 26.08
C ARG A 182 -91.83 -17.60 24.83
N LEU A 183 -92.46 -17.98 23.72
CA LEU A 183 -91.80 -18.16 22.41
C LEU A 183 -91.11 -16.87 21.96
N GLU A 184 -91.84 -15.74 21.97
CA GLU A 184 -91.30 -14.44 21.58
C GLU A 184 -90.16 -13.99 22.52
N ARG A 185 -90.29 -14.25 23.84
CA ARG A 185 -89.21 -13.97 24.80
C ARG A 185 -87.98 -14.83 24.57
N ALA A 186 -88.13 -16.14 24.36
CA ALA A 186 -87.03 -17.05 24.06
C ALA A 186 -86.31 -16.61 22.79
N TRP A 187 -87.08 -16.25 21.76
CA TRP A 187 -86.56 -15.72 20.50
C TRP A 187 -85.76 -14.41 20.69
N GLY A 188 -86.30 -13.46 21.46
CA GLY A 188 -85.61 -12.22 21.80
C GLY A 188 -84.30 -12.44 22.58
N GLN A 189 -84.29 -13.37 23.53
CA GLN A 189 -83.07 -13.74 24.27
C GLN A 189 -82.01 -14.35 23.33
N MET A 190 -82.41 -15.24 22.43
CA MET A 190 -81.52 -15.81 21.42
C MET A 190 -80.87 -14.73 20.55
N GLN A 191 -81.68 -13.80 20.03
CA GLN A 191 -81.18 -12.68 19.24
C GLN A 191 -80.22 -11.79 20.05
N SER A 192 -80.54 -11.54 21.31
CA SER A 192 -79.67 -10.74 22.19
C SER A 192 -78.30 -11.38 22.36
N ALA A 193 -78.20 -12.71 22.44
CA ALA A 193 -76.93 -13.42 22.59
C ALA A 193 -75.99 -13.18 21.38
N THR A 194 -76.55 -13.03 20.17
CA THR A 194 -75.76 -12.73 18.95
C THR A 194 -75.10 -11.35 18.98
N GLY A 195 -75.64 -10.42 19.78
CA GLY A 195 -75.12 -9.05 19.96
C GLY A 195 -74.33 -8.86 21.25
N ALA A 196 -73.81 -9.93 21.86
CA ALA A 196 -72.89 -9.82 22.98
C ALA A 196 -71.57 -9.17 22.52
N VAL A 197 -70.95 -8.38 23.40
CA VAL A 197 -69.70 -7.66 23.11
C VAL A 197 -68.52 -8.17 23.93
N THR A 198 -68.79 -9.00 24.94
CA THR A 198 -67.79 -9.68 25.78
C THR A 198 -68.14 -11.16 25.93
N VAL A 199 -67.15 -12.00 26.21
CA VAL A 199 -67.37 -13.43 26.45
C VAL A 199 -68.29 -13.64 27.67
N GLU A 200 -68.10 -12.84 28.72
CA GLU A 200 -68.95 -12.89 29.92
C GLU A 200 -70.42 -12.54 29.60
N SER A 201 -70.66 -11.46 28.85
CA SER A 201 -72.03 -11.08 28.47
C SER A 201 -72.68 -12.09 27.52
N LEU A 202 -71.88 -12.77 26.69
CA LEU A 202 -72.35 -13.89 25.87
C LEU A 202 -72.82 -15.05 26.75
N GLU A 203 -72.00 -15.48 27.72
CA GLU A 203 -72.31 -16.60 28.61
C GLU A 203 -73.59 -16.34 29.43
N GLN A 204 -73.76 -15.11 29.92
CA GLN A 204 -74.98 -14.68 30.60
C GLN A 204 -76.21 -14.76 29.68
N ARG A 205 -76.12 -14.23 28.45
CA ARG A 205 -77.25 -14.23 27.49
C ARG A 205 -77.59 -15.63 26.98
N VAL A 206 -76.58 -16.49 26.77
CA VAL A 206 -76.77 -17.90 26.41
C VAL A 206 -77.48 -18.65 27.53
N THR A 207 -77.09 -18.40 28.79
CA THR A 207 -77.76 -18.98 29.97
C THR A 207 -79.23 -18.55 30.04
N ALA A 208 -79.52 -17.27 29.83
CA ALA A 208 -80.89 -16.76 29.78
C ALA A 208 -81.71 -17.39 28.64
N ALA A 209 -81.11 -17.57 27.46
CA ALA A 209 -81.75 -18.24 26.33
C ALA A 209 -82.09 -19.71 26.62
N LYS A 210 -81.19 -20.43 27.32
CA LYS A 210 -81.43 -21.81 27.79
C LYS A 210 -82.60 -21.89 28.77
N GLN A 211 -82.65 -20.99 29.75
CA GLN A 211 -83.75 -20.93 30.72
C GLN A 211 -85.09 -20.65 30.03
N MET A 212 -85.13 -19.69 29.11
CA MET A 212 -86.36 -19.40 28.34
C MET A 212 -86.80 -20.58 27.48
N HIS A 213 -85.87 -21.35 26.93
CA HIS A 213 -86.20 -22.57 26.20
C HIS A 213 -86.90 -23.62 27.08
N GLU A 214 -86.44 -23.83 28.31
CA GLU A 214 -87.13 -24.73 29.25
C GLU A 214 -88.53 -24.23 29.58
N GLU A 215 -88.70 -22.93 29.79
CA GLU A 215 -90.00 -22.32 30.05
C GLU A 215 -90.98 -22.50 28.87
N VAL A 216 -90.50 -22.35 27.64
CA VAL A 216 -91.29 -22.61 26.43
C VAL A 216 -91.70 -24.08 26.37
N SER A 217 -90.80 -25.00 26.70
CA SER A 217 -91.07 -26.44 26.68
C SER A 217 -92.17 -26.81 27.69
N ARG A 218 -92.10 -26.28 28.91
CA ARG A 218 -93.16 -26.47 29.93
C ARG A 218 -94.51 -25.87 29.50
N ALA A 219 -94.50 -24.69 28.87
CA ALA A 219 -95.72 -24.08 28.37
C ALA A 219 -96.34 -24.85 27.19
N MET A 220 -95.50 -25.49 26.37
CA MET A 220 -95.96 -26.39 25.32
C MET A 220 -96.60 -27.64 25.93
N GLU A 221 -95.97 -28.28 26.91
CA GLU A 221 -96.56 -29.43 27.63
C GLU A 221 -97.92 -29.09 28.26
N ASP A 222 -98.03 -27.91 28.87
CA ASP A 222 -99.29 -27.42 29.45
C ASP A 222 -100.38 -27.25 28.38
N LEU A 223 -100.04 -26.62 27.24
CA LEU A 223 -100.96 -26.48 26.11
C LEU A 223 -101.42 -27.84 25.57
N MET A 224 -100.51 -28.82 25.46
CA MET A 224 -100.84 -30.17 25.01
C MET A 224 -101.79 -30.89 25.98
N ARG A 225 -101.56 -30.73 27.29
CA ARG A 225 -102.41 -31.28 28.34
C ARG A 225 -103.82 -30.69 28.30
N VAL A 226 -103.92 -29.35 28.27
CA VAL A 226 -105.21 -28.64 28.20
C VAL A 226 -105.94 -28.96 26.89
N GLY A 227 -105.25 -28.98 25.76
CA GLY A 227 -105.83 -29.32 24.47
C GLY A 227 -106.36 -30.76 24.40
N ALA A 228 -105.66 -31.73 25.00
CA ALA A 228 -106.13 -33.10 25.08
C ALA A 228 -107.40 -33.25 25.95
N ALA A 229 -107.48 -32.54 27.07
CA ALA A 229 -108.66 -32.53 27.94
C ALA A 229 -109.92 -31.98 27.23
N HIS A 230 -109.73 -31.10 26.24
CA HIS A 230 -110.80 -30.48 25.45
C HIS A 230 -111.00 -31.15 24.08
N GLY A 231 -110.37 -32.31 23.82
CA GLY A 231 -110.58 -33.11 22.61
C GLY A 231 -110.02 -32.48 21.31
N LEU A 232 -109.05 -31.57 21.41
CA LEU A 232 -108.53 -30.83 20.26
C LEU A 232 -107.36 -31.56 19.58
N PRO A 233 -107.28 -31.54 18.23
CA PRO A 233 -106.16 -32.09 17.48
C PRO A 233 -104.94 -31.18 17.57
N VAL A 234 -104.10 -31.39 18.59
CA VAL A 234 -102.88 -30.60 18.87
C VAL A 234 -101.64 -31.05 18.08
N GLU A 235 -101.78 -32.00 17.15
CA GLU A 235 -100.65 -32.60 16.41
C GLU A 235 -99.97 -31.61 15.47
N THR A 236 -100.75 -30.76 14.79
CA THR A 236 -100.20 -29.72 13.92
C THR A 236 -99.36 -28.72 14.71
N ILE A 237 -99.84 -28.29 15.89
CA ILE A 237 -99.10 -27.39 16.79
C ILE A 237 -97.81 -28.07 17.26
N ARG A 238 -97.87 -29.36 17.64
CA ARG A 238 -96.69 -30.15 18.01
C ARG A 238 -95.65 -30.19 16.89
N GLN A 239 -96.08 -30.42 15.66
CA GLN A 239 -95.19 -30.45 14.49
C GLN A 239 -94.52 -29.09 14.26
N LYS A 240 -95.28 -27.98 14.28
CA LYS A 240 -94.72 -26.63 14.11
C LYS A 240 -93.79 -26.24 15.26
N TYR A 241 -94.14 -26.62 16.48
CA TYR A 241 -93.31 -26.45 17.66
C TYR A 241 -91.97 -27.18 17.52
N ASN A 242 -91.98 -28.45 17.11
CA ASN A 242 -90.75 -29.23 16.92
C ASN A 242 -89.85 -28.62 15.83
N ALA A 243 -90.43 -28.07 14.76
CA ALA A 243 -89.68 -27.37 13.72
C ALA A 243 -89.00 -26.10 14.24
N TRP A 244 -89.73 -25.28 15.02
CA TRP A 244 -89.17 -24.11 15.68
C TRP A 244 -88.08 -24.50 16.69
N LEU A 245 -88.34 -25.51 17.51
CA LEU A 245 -87.44 -26.01 18.53
C LEU A 245 -86.11 -26.49 17.94
N ALA A 246 -86.16 -27.27 16.85
CA ALA A 246 -84.96 -27.74 16.17
C ALA A 246 -84.10 -26.57 15.68
N SER A 247 -84.71 -25.55 15.08
CA SER A 247 -83.98 -24.35 14.64
C SER A 247 -83.45 -23.53 15.82
N PHE A 248 -84.22 -23.38 16.89
CA PHE A 248 -83.80 -22.70 18.11
C PHE A 248 -82.58 -23.38 18.74
N GLN A 249 -82.60 -24.70 18.90
CA GLN A 249 -81.48 -25.47 19.45
C GLN A 249 -80.24 -25.38 18.57
N LYS A 250 -80.40 -25.41 17.25
CA LYS A 250 -79.30 -25.23 16.30
C LYS A 250 -78.69 -23.83 16.39
N ALA A 251 -79.51 -22.78 16.42
CA ALA A 251 -79.06 -21.41 16.63
C ALA A 251 -78.35 -21.24 17.99
N LEU A 252 -78.89 -21.84 19.05
CA LEU A 252 -78.31 -21.84 20.39
C LEU A 252 -76.91 -22.48 20.39
N ALA A 253 -76.77 -23.66 19.79
CA ALA A 253 -75.51 -24.38 19.72
C ALA A 253 -74.43 -23.58 18.97
N ILE A 254 -74.81 -22.88 17.90
CA ILE A 254 -73.88 -22.03 17.14
C ILE A 254 -73.46 -20.81 17.97
N VAL A 255 -74.41 -20.06 18.56
CA VAL A 255 -74.09 -18.83 19.31
C VAL A 255 -73.31 -19.12 20.60
N GLU A 256 -73.58 -20.27 21.23
CA GLU A 256 -72.88 -20.73 22.44
C GLU A 256 -71.38 -20.96 22.20
N THR A 257 -70.98 -21.32 20.97
CA THR A 257 -69.54 -21.40 20.64
C THR A 257 -68.82 -20.06 20.88
N GLY A 258 -69.54 -18.94 20.72
CA GLY A 258 -69.01 -17.59 20.89
C GLY A 258 -67.83 -17.27 19.99
N SER A 259 -67.67 -18.00 18.88
CA SER A 259 -66.41 -18.04 18.13
C SER A 259 -65.98 -16.66 17.66
N THR A 260 -66.92 -15.82 17.20
CA THR A 260 -66.62 -14.45 16.74
C THR A 260 -66.09 -13.57 17.86
N ILE A 261 -66.72 -13.58 19.04
CA ILE A 261 -66.30 -12.75 20.20
C ILE A 261 -65.01 -13.29 20.82
N ARG A 262 -64.87 -14.62 20.92
CA ARG A 262 -63.66 -15.27 21.42
C ARG A 262 -62.47 -15.02 20.49
N ALA A 263 -62.67 -15.06 19.17
CA ALA A 263 -61.65 -14.68 18.19
C ALA A 263 -61.20 -13.23 18.39
N ALA A 264 -62.15 -12.30 18.53
CA ALA A 264 -61.86 -10.88 18.74
C ALA A 264 -61.11 -10.62 20.07
N SER A 265 -61.56 -11.25 21.16
CA SER A 265 -60.90 -11.16 22.47
C SER A 265 -59.48 -11.73 22.44
N LEU A 266 -59.28 -12.91 21.84
CA LEU A 266 -57.96 -13.51 21.71
C LEU A 266 -57.03 -12.68 20.82
N ALA A 267 -57.55 -12.16 19.70
CA ALA A 267 -56.81 -11.35 18.74
C ALA A 267 -56.32 -10.01 19.31
N SER A 268 -57.14 -9.39 20.17
CA SER A 268 -56.83 -8.10 20.83
C SER A 268 -56.07 -8.27 22.15
N GLY A 269 -56.17 -9.42 22.81
CA GLY A 269 -55.45 -9.77 24.03
C GLY A 269 -54.13 -10.50 23.77
N ASP A 270 -54.05 -11.77 24.18
CA ASP A 270 -52.81 -12.57 24.16
C ASP A 270 -52.10 -12.59 22.81
N TYR A 271 -52.85 -12.67 21.70
CA TYR A 271 -52.27 -12.65 20.37
C TYR A 271 -51.57 -11.31 20.07
N ALA A 272 -52.17 -10.19 20.45
CA ALA A 272 -51.58 -8.87 20.26
C ALA A 272 -50.32 -8.68 21.11
N VAL A 273 -50.36 -9.10 22.38
CA VAL A 273 -49.21 -9.06 23.29
C VAL A 273 -48.06 -9.90 22.73
N MET A 274 -48.32 -11.15 22.38
CA MET A 274 -47.30 -12.06 21.85
C MET A 274 -46.78 -11.61 20.48
N SER A 275 -47.62 -10.96 19.67
CA SER A 275 -47.18 -10.32 18.42
C SER A 275 -46.16 -9.21 18.68
N THR A 276 -46.41 -8.32 19.63
CA THR A 276 -45.43 -7.30 20.03
C THR A 276 -44.15 -7.93 20.59
N THR A 277 -44.27 -8.98 21.42
CA THR A 277 -43.12 -9.71 21.97
C THR A 277 -42.25 -10.33 20.87
N ALA A 278 -42.83 -10.97 19.86
CA ALA A 278 -42.10 -11.52 18.73
C ALA A 278 -41.44 -10.44 17.87
N ILE A 279 -42.15 -9.32 17.59
CA ILE A 279 -41.58 -8.19 16.84
C ILE A 279 -40.40 -7.54 17.57
N ASN A 280 -40.45 -7.46 18.90
CA ASN A 280 -39.32 -6.98 19.69
C ASN A 280 -38.12 -7.93 19.62
N ALA A 281 -38.35 -9.24 19.57
CA ALA A 281 -37.27 -10.22 19.36
C ALA A 281 -36.63 -10.08 17.96
N PHE A 282 -37.42 -9.79 16.92
CA PHE A 282 -36.89 -9.44 15.60
C PHE A 282 -35.99 -8.19 15.68
N ASN A 283 -36.44 -7.14 16.38
CA ASN A 283 -35.65 -5.92 16.56
C ASN A 283 -34.33 -6.19 17.29
N ALA A 284 -34.35 -6.97 18.37
CA ALA A 284 -33.15 -7.29 19.14
C ALA A 284 -32.09 -7.99 18.27
N LEU A 285 -32.50 -8.92 17.41
CA LEU A 285 -31.57 -9.57 16.48
C LEU A 285 -31.06 -8.59 15.41
N VAL A 286 -31.92 -7.74 14.85
CA VAL A 286 -31.53 -6.71 13.87
C VAL A 286 -30.52 -5.72 14.47
N GLU A 287 -30.79 -5.22 15.67
CA GLU A 287 -29.91 -4.29 16.39
C GLU A 287 -28.57 -4.93 16.73
N PHE A 288 -28.57 -6.20 17.16
CA PHE A 288 -27.35 -6.95 17.40
C PHE A 288 -26.47 -7.06 16.14
N GLN A 289 -27.06 -7.37 14.97
CA GLN A 289 -26.30 -7.42 13.72
C GLN A 289 -25.80 -6.03 13.31
N GLY A 290 -26.65 -5.00 13.41
CA GLY A 290 -26.29 -3.62 13.06
C GLY A 290 -25.13 -3.08 13.90
N LYS A 291 -25.14 -3.36 15.22
CA LYS A 291 -24.04 -2.97 16.12
C LYS A 291 -22.72 -3.63 15.69
N ARG A 292 -22.74 -4.94 15.40
CA ARG A 292 -21.53 -5.65 14.97
C ARG A 292 -20.99 -5.17 13.62
N MET A 293 -21.87 -4.82 12.68
CA MET A 293 -21.45 -4.21 11.42
C MET A 293 -20.76 -2.86 11.67
N THR A 294 -21.35 -2.03 12.53
CA THR A 294 -20.79 -0.72 12.88
C THR A 294 -19.44 -0.86 13.59
N ASP A 295 -19.33 -1.78 14.55
CA ASP A 295 -18.08 -2.07 15.26
C ASP A 295 -16.99 -2.60 14.30
N ALA A 296 -17.36 -3.45 13.34
CA ALA A 296 -16.43 -3.96 12.33
C ALA A 296 -15.92 -2.85 11.40
N VAL A 297 -16.80 -1.96 10.94
CA VAL A 297 -16.40 -0.79 10.13
C VAL A 297 -15.51 0.16 10.93
N ALA A 298 -15.83 0.41 12.20
CA ALA A 298 -15.05 1.28 13.07
C ALA A 298 -13.64 0.71 13.31
N ARG A 299 -13.51 -0.59 13.56
CA ARG A 299 -12.23 -1.30 13.69
C ARG A 299 -11.43 -1.24 12.38
N ALA A 300 -12.03 -1.58 11.26
CA ALA A 300 -11.36 -1.53 9.96
C ALA A 300 -10.85 -0.13 9.61
N LYS A 301 -11.61 0.92 9.97
CA LYS A 301 -11.17 2.31 9.79
C LYS A 301 -10.00 2.67 10.71
N ALA A 302 -10.02 2.23 11.97
CA ALA A 302 -8.91 2.43 12.90
C ALA A 302 -7.64 1.73 12.41
N ASP A 303 -7.75 0.44 12.07
CA ASP A 303 -6.64 -0.39 11.56
C ASP A 303 -6.07 0.19 10.26
N SER A 304 -6.93 0.68 9.35
CA SER A 304 -6.50 1.36 8.13
C SER A 304 -5.77 2.68 8.41
N SER A 305 -6.21 3.47 9.39
CA SER A 305 -5.56 4.75 9.76
C SER A 305 -4.20 4.53 10.40
N GLU A 306 -4.08 3.53 11.26
CA GLU A 306 -2.83 3.13 11.88
C GLU A 306 -1.85 2.61 10.83
N GLY A 307 -2.31 1.71 9.94
CA GLY A 307 -1.52 1.21 8.82
C GLY A 307 -1.02 2.31 7.88
N GLN A 308 -1.86 3.30 7.55
CA GLN A 308 -1.46 4.46 6.74
C GLN A 308 -0.39 5.31 7.43
N THR A 309 -0.51 5.52 8.75
CA THR A 309 0.46 6.30 9.52
C THR A 309 1.82 5.60 9.57
N ILE A 310 1.84 4.28 9.80
CA ILE A 310 3.06 3.46 9.74
C ILE A 310 3.66 3.52 8.33
N LEU A 311 2.85 3.36 7.28
CA LEU A 311 3.33 3.40 5.89
C LEU A 311 3.97 4.75 5.55
N LEU A 312 3.33 5.86 5.92
CA LEU A 312 3.85 7.22 5.73
C LEU A 312 5.13 7.46 6.53
N ALA A 313 5.21 6.96 7.78
CA ALA A 313 6.41 7.07 8.60
C ALA A 313 7.58 6.28 7.99
N VAL A 314 7.34 5.06 7.50
CA VAL A 314 8.37 4.24 6.81
C VAL A 314 8.81 4.89 5.51
N LEU A 315 7.88 5.44 4.71
CA LEU A 315 8.19 6.18 3.49
C LEU A 315 9.03 7.43 3.76
N ALA A 316 8.64 8.24 4.74
CA ALA A 316 9.39 9.43 5.15
C ALA A 316 10.79 9.05 5.66
N GLY A 317 10.88 8.00 6.49
CA GLY A 317 12.14 7.47 6.99
C GLY A 317 13.05 6.95 5.87
N ALA A 318 12.50 6.21 4.90
CA ALA A 318 13.23 5.72 3.73
C ALA A 318 13.73 6.86 2.84
N LEU A 319 12.91 7.90 2.65
CA LEU A 319 13.30 9.09 1.89
C LEU A 319 14.45 9.83 2.57
N LEU A 320 14.34 10.09 3.88
CA LEU A 320 15.37 10.76 4.66
C LEU A 320 16.67 9.95 4.70
N LEU A 321 16.58 8.65 4.91
CA LEU A 321 17.73 7.75 4.91
C LEU A 321 18.39 7.70 3.52
N GLY A 322 17.60 7.62 2.45
CA GLY A 322 18.08 7.67 1.08
C GLY A 322 18.81 8.98 0.77
N LEU A 323 18.25 10.12 1.16
CA LEU A 323 18.89 11.45 1.04
C LEU A 323 20.18 11.54 1.84
N ALA A 324 20.20 11.04 3.08
CA ALA A 324 21.39 11.04 3.93
C ALA A 324 22.51 10.19 3.31
N ILE A 325 22.18 8.96 2.87
CA ILE A 325 23.15 8.05 2.23
C ILE A 325 23.64 8.63 0.90
N ALA A 326 22.74 9.17 0.07
CA ALA A 326 23.09 9.77 -1.22
C ALA A 326 24.02 10.98 -1.03
N THR A 327 23.70 11.87 -0.09
CA THR A 327 24.52 13.04 0.23
C THR A 327 25.88 12.61 0.79
N TRP A 328 25.90 11.65 1.71
CA TRP A 328 27.13 11.11 2.29
C TRP A 328 28.04 10.48 1.23
N LEU A 329 27.49 9.65 0.33
CA LEU A 329 28.24 9.05 -0.77
C LEU A 329 28.75 10.12 -1.74
N ALA A 330 27.89 11.05 -2.16
CA ALA A 330 28.25 12.13 -3.07
C ALA A 330 29.41 12.97 -2.52
N VAL A 331 29.34 13.39 -1.26
CA VAL A 331 30.40 14.18 -0.63
C VAL A 331 31.70 13.38 -0.49
N THR A 332 31.62 12.12 -0.07
CA THR A 332 32.81 11.30 0.18
C THR A 332 33.54 10.96 -1.12
N ILE A 333 32.80 10.56 -2.16
CA ILE A 333 33.36 10.21 -3.48
C ILE A 333 33.89 11.46 -4.17
N SER A 334 33.09 12.53 -4.27
CA SER A 334 33.50 13.76 -4.96
C SER A 334 34.72 14.41 -4.31
N ARG A 335 34.79 14.48 -2.97
CA ARG A 335 35.97 15.03 -2.28
C ARG A 335 37.20 14.14 -2.46
N GLY A 336 37.05 12.82 -2.36
CA GLY A 336 38.17 11.90 -2.52
C GLY A 336 38.75 11.94 -3.94
N LEU A 337 37.88 11.93 -4.95
CA LEU A 337 38.30 11.97 -6.35
C LEU A 337 38.87 13.34 -6.73
N SER A 338 38.27 14.44 -6.26
CA SER A 338 38.79 15.80 -6.50
C SER A 338 40.23 15.96 -6.01
N ARG A 339 40.58 15.39 -4.85
CA ARG A 339 41.96 15.41 -4.35
C ARG A 339 42.92 14.61 -5.25
N ALA A 340 42.49 13.46 -5.75
CA ALA A 340 43.30 12.68 -6.69
C ALA A 340 43.51 13.43 -8.00
N VAL A 341 42.47 14.08 -8.52
CA VAL A 341 42.55 14.94 -9.73
C VAL A 341 43.51 16.11 -9.50
N SER A 342 43.41 16.83 -8.37
CA SER A 342 44.31 17.94 -8.08
C SER A 342 45.79 17.53 -8.00
N LEU A 343 46.08 16.35 -7.44
CA LEU A 343 47.46 15.82 -7.42
C LEU A 343 47.93 15.45 -8.84
N ALA A 344 47.05 14.85 -9.64
CA ALA A 344 47.35 14.53 -11.04
C ALA A 344 47.63 15.80 -11.85
N ASP A 345 46.83 16.86 -11.67
CA ASP A 345 47.03 18.16 -12.32
C ASP A 345 48.37 18.80 -11.91
N ALA A 346 48.73 18.75 -10.62
CA ALA A 346 50.03 19.25 -10.14
C ALA A 346 51.20 18.48 -10.78
N VAL A 347 51.11 17.16 -10.86
CA VAL A 347 52.13 16.35 -11.53
C VAL A 347 52.18 16.66 -13.03
N ALA A 348 51.03 16.91 -13.67
CA ALA A 348 50.95 17.24 -15.09
C ALA A 348 51.60 18.60 -15.43
N THR A 349 51.61 19.55 -14.50
CA THR A 349 52.32 20.83 -14.64
C THR A 349 53.78 20.78 -14.17
N GLY A 350 54.25 19.63 -13.68
CA GLY A 350 55.61 19.43 -13.20
C GLY A 350 55.85 19.82 -11.74
N ASP A 351 54.82 20.19 -10.98
CA ASP A 351 54.93 20.41 -9.53
C ASP A 351 54.90 19.06 -8.78
N LEU A 352 56.10 18.52 -8.55
CA LEU A 352 56.30 17.25 -7.84
C LEU A 352 56.44 17.41 -6.32
N SER A 353 56.25 18.63 -5.80
CA SER A 353 56.33 18.91 -4.35
C SER A 353 55.04 18.56 -3.61
N GLN A 354 53.93 18.43 -4.34
CA GLN A 354 52.61 18.16 -3.77
C GLN A 354 52.44 16.69 -3.39
N THR A 355 51.85 16.44 -2.22
CA THR A 355 51.37 15.10 -1.81
C THR A 355 50.00 15.21 -1.17
N VAL A 356 49.18 14.16 -1.31
CA VAL A 356 47.82 14.13 -0.75
C VAL A 356 47.73 13.08 0.35
N THR A 357 47.16 13.45 1.50
CA THR A 357 46.94 12.50 2.59
C THR A 357 45.83 11.49 2.26
N VAL A 358 46.11 10.21 2.47
CA VAL A 358 45.14 9.13 2.24
C VAL A 358 44.14 9.12 3.41
N THR A 359 42.94 9.64 3.19
CA THR A 359 41.88 9.70 4.23
C THR A 359 40.81 8.62 4.11
N SER A 360 40.91 7.74 3.12
CA SER A 360 39.90 6.70 2.86
C SER A 360 40.55 5.32 2.73
N ARG A 361 39.81 4.28 3.13
CA ARG A 361 40.21 2.86 3.03
C ARG A 361 39.36 2.12 1.98
N ASP A 362 39.25 2.71 0.79
CA ASP A 362 38.52 2.19 -0.36
C ASP A 362 39.31 2.40 -1.66
N GLU A 363 38.69 2.16 -2.81
CA GLU A 363 39.32 2.28 -4.12
C GLU A 363 39.87 3.69 -4.41
N ILE A 364 39.29 4.74 -3.80
CA ILE A 364 39.82 6.11 -3.91
C ILE A 364 41.10 6.26 -3.08
N GLY A 365 41.15 5.65 -1.89
CA GLY A 365 42.36 5.60 -1.08
C GLY A 365 43.52 4.91 -1.80
N ASP A 366 43.23 3.80 -2.48
CA ASP A 366 44.21 3.08 -3.30
C ASP A 366 44.72 3.95 -4.46
N LEU A 367 43.82 4.67 -5.15
CA LEU A 367 44.19 5.60 -6.24
C LEU A 367 45.14 6.68 -5.74
N VAL A 368 44.80 7.36 -4.64
CA VAL A 368 45.64 8.42 -4.04
C VAL A 368 46.99 7.85 -3.61
N THR A 369 47.01 6.65 -3.03
CA THR A 369 48.26 5.96 -2.63
C THR A 369 49.15 5.70 -3.84
N ALA A 370 48.58 5.21 -4.94
CA ALA A 370 49.31 4.97 -6.18
C ALA A 370 49.84 6.28 -6.79
N MET A 371 49.04 7.36 -6.76
CA MET A 371 49.47 8.68 -7.25
C MET A 371 50.62 9.26 -6.43
N ASN A 372 50.56 9.20 -5.09
CA ASN A 372 51.67 9.64 -4.24
C ASN A 372 52.95 8.87 -4.54
N ARG A 373 52.87 7.55 -4.74
CA ARG A 373 54.03 6.73 -5.11
C ARG A 373 54.61 7.16 -6.46
N MET A 374 53.76 7.51 -7.41
CA MET A 374 54.19 8.05 -8.71
C MET A 374 54.91 9.39 -8.55
N THR A 375 54.36 10.32 -7.75
CA THR A 375 55.00 11.62 -7.49
C THR A 375 56.37 11.46 -6.84
N VAL A 376 56.49 10.58 -5.84
CA VAL A 376 57.78 10.28 -5.19
C VAL A 376 58.81 9.78 -6.20
N ASN A 377 58.41 8.85 -7.08
CA ASN A 377 59.28 8.31 -8.12
C ASN A 377 59.71 9.38 -9.12
N LEU A 378 58.76 10.20 -9.61
CA LEU A 378 59.06 11.30 -10.54
C LEU A 378 59.98 12.35 -9.92
N ASN A 379 59.76 12.69 -8.64
CA ASN A 379 60.60 13.66 -7.93
C ASN A 379 62.03 13.17 -7.74
N ALA A 380 62.21 11.87 -7.45
CA ALA A 380 63.54 11.26 -7.41
C ALA A 380 64.24 11.33 -8.78
N THR A 381 63.51 11.08 -9.87
CA THR A 381 64.04 11.19 -11.23
C THR A 381 64.38 12.64 -11.62
N ALA A 382 63.59 13.62 -11.19
CA ALA A 382 63.89 15.04 -11.36
C ALA A 382 65.16 15.45 -10.59
N GLY A 383 65.28 15.02 -9.32
CA GLY A 383 66.49 15.29 -8.52
C GLY A 383 67.77 14.66 -9.11
N LEU A 384 67.66 13.49 -9.75
CA LEU A 384 68.78 12.90 -10.51
C LEU A 384 69.16 13.77 -11.72
N ALA A 385 68.18 14.30 -12.44
CA ALA A 385 68.44 15.21 -13.57
C ALA A 385 69.08 16.52 -13.10
N ASP A 386 68.65 17.08 -11.96
CA ASP A 386 69.25 18.28 -11.36
C ASP A 386 70.71 18.05 -10.96
N ALA A 387 71.04 16.89 -10.38
CA ALA A 387 72.44 16.55 -10.06
C ALA A 387 73.33 16.49 -11.32
N ILE A 388 72.81 15.88 -12.40
CA ILE A 388 73.52 15.85 -13.69
C ILE A 388 73.69 17.27 -14.26
N ALA A 389 72.65 18.10 -14.19
CA ALA A 389 72.71 19.49 -14.65
C ALA A 389 73.68 20.34 -13.82
N GLY A 390 73.83 20.05 -12.53
CA GLY A 390 74.82 20.65 -11.64
C GLY A 390 76.27 20.20 -11.90
N GLY A 391 76.49 19.31 -12.87
CA GLY A 391 77.81 18.78 -13.23
C GLY A 391 78.28 17.64 -12.34
N ASP A 392 77.46 17.17 -11.39
CA ASP A 392 77.76 15.97 -10.62
C ASP A 392 77.48 14.73 -11.47
N LEU A 393 78.49 14.33 -12.24
CA LEU A 393 78.45 13.10 -13.01
C LEU A 393 78.85 11.88 -12.17
N THR A 394 79.00 11.96 -10.85
CA THR A 394 79.36 10.81 -10.00
C THR A 394 78.14 10.03 -9.50
N VAL A 395 76.95 10.62 -9.56
CA VAL A 395 75.67 10.00 -9.18
C VAL A 395 75.39 8.69 -9.95
N GLU A 396 74.57 7.81 -9.36
CA GLU A 396 74.17 6.55 -9.98
C GLU A 396 72.70 6.60 -10.41
N ALA A 397 72.45 6.52 -11.72
CA ALA A 397 71.10 6.41 -12.27
C ALA A 397 70.57 4.98 -12.10
N LYS A 398 69.63 4.76 -11.16
CA LYS A 398 68.98 3.46 -10.92
C LYS A 398 67.56 3.43 -11.50
N PRO A 399 67.31 2.72 -12.62
CA PRO A 399 65.97 2.58 -13.17
C PRO A 399 65.03 1.83 -12.21
N LEU A 400 63.78 2.26 -12.11
CA LEU A 400 62.76 1.67 -11.23
C LEU A 400 62.27 0.29 -11.70
N SER A 401 62.40 0.01 -12.99
CA SER A 401 62.08 -1.28 -13.62
C SER A 401 62.73 -1.36 -15.00
N GLU A 402 62.72 -2.53 -15.64
CA GLU A 402 63.15 -2.69 -17.05
C GLU A 402 62.33 -1.84 -18.04
N LYS A 403 61.17 -1.32 -17.62
CA LYS A 403 60.29 -0.46 -18.42
C LYS A 403 60.39 1.02 -18.05
N ASP A 404 61.27 1.40 -17.12
CA ASP A 404 61.47 2.80 -16.72
C ASP A 404 62.25 3.56 -17.80
N ARG A 405 61.51 4.01 -18.82
CA ARG A 405 62.09 4.71 -19.97
C ARG A 405 62.87 5.96 -19.57
N MET A 406 62.42 6.69 -18.55
CA MET A 406 63.07 7.93 -18.11
C MET A 406 64.34 7.63 -17.33
N GLY A 407 64.32 6.65 -16.41
CA GLY A 407 65.51 6.19 -15.70
C GLY A 407 66.59 5.64 -16.63
N LEU A 408 66.21 4.80 -17.61
CA LEU A 408 67.14 4.27 -18.62
C LEU A 408 67.73 5.36 -19.53
N ALA A 409 66.93 6.36 -19.91
CA ALA A 409 67.41 7.49 -20.72
C ALA A 409 68.42 8.34 -19.94
N LEU A 410 68.15 8.65 -18.66
CA LEU A 410 69.08 9.39 -17.80
C LEU A 410 70.38 8.61 -17.55
N GLN A 411 70.30 7.28 -17.38
CA GLN A 411 71.47 6.42 -17.29
C GLN A 411 72.34 6.49 -18.55
N THR A 412 71.71 6.44 -19.72
CA THR A 412 72.40 6.58 -21.02
C THR A 412 73.02 7.97 -21.18
N MET A 413 72.28 9.01 -20.81
CA MET A 413 72.75 10.40 -20.84
C MET A 413 73.98 10.60 -19.95
N LEU A 414 73.95 10.09 -18.72
CA LEU A 414 75.05 10.14 -17.78
C LEU A 414 76.30 9.43 -18.31
N ALA A 415 76.14 8.23 -18.90
CA ALA A 415 77.24 7.51 -19.52
C ALA A 415 77.89 8.31 -20.66
N ARG A 416 77.08 8.95 -21.51
CA ARG A 416 77.58 9.80 -22.60
C ARG A 416 78.28 11.06 -22.09
N LEU A 417 77.73 11.74 -21.09
CA LEU A 417 78.34 12.92 -20.50
C LEU A 417 79.69 12.60 -19.85
N ARG A 418 79.79 11.47 -19.13
CA ARG A 418 81.07 10.99 -18.57
C ARG A 418 82.11 10.76 -19.66
N ALA A 419 81.73 10.14 -20.77
CA ALA A 419 82.63 9.92 -21.91
C ALA A 419 83.11 11.25 -22.52
N VAL A 420 82.20 12.20 -22.76
CA VAL A 420 82.56 13.52 -23.30
C VAL A 420 83.52 14.29 -22.38
N VAL A 421 83.31 14.25 -21.05
CA VAL A 421 84.21 14.89 -20.08
C VAL A 421 85.58 14.20 -20.05
N ALA A 422 85.62 12.88 -20.19
CA ALA A 422 86.87 12.13 -20.28
C ALA A 422 87.65 12.49 -21.56
N ASP A 423 86.98 12.53 -22.71
CA ASP A 423 87.57 12.92 -23.99
C ASP A 423 88.09 14.37 -23.96
N ALA A 424 87.32 15.30 -23.40
CA ALA A 424 87.73 16.69 -23.24
C ALA A 424 88.96 16.84 -22.31
N SER A 425 89.01 16.06 -21.23
CA SER A 425 90.16 16.05 -20.31
C SER A 425 91.41 15.48 -20.98
N ALA A 426 91.28 14.42 -21.79
CA ALA A 426 92.38 13.87 -22.59
C ALA A 426 92.87 14.86 -23.65
N ALA A 427 91.96 15.55 -24.34
CA ALA A 427 92.32 16.59 -25.32
C ALA A 427 93.05 17.77 -24.64
N ALA A 428 92.59 18.23 -23.48
CA ALA A 428 93.25 19.29 -22.71
C ALA A 428 94.66 18.86 -22.27
N ALA A 429 94.85 17.61 -21.84
CA ALA A 429 96.16 17.07 -21.50
C ALA A 429 97.10 17.04 -22.72
N ASN A 430 96.61 16.63 -23.89
CA ASN A 430 97.37 16.66 -25.14
C ASN A 430 97.76 18.09 -25.56
N VAL A 431 96.84 19.06 -25.44
CA VAL A 431 97.13 20.47 -25.72
C VAL A 431 98.17 21.03 -24.74
N SER A 432 98.06 20.69 -23.45
CA SER A 432 99.05 21.11 -22.45
C SER A 432 100.43 20.53 -22.74
N ALA A 433 100.50 19.24 -23.08
CA ALA A 433 101.76 18.59 -23.46
C ALA A 433 102.35 19.23 -24.74
N GLY A 434 101.53 19.43 -25.78
CA GLY A 434 101.96 20.10 -27.01
C GLY A 434 102.39 21.55 -26.80
N SER A 435 101.75 22.28 -25.88
CA SER A 435 102.15 23.65 -25.53
C SER A 435 103.51 23.68 -24.81
N GLN A 436 103.79 22.70 -23.95
CA GLN A 436 105.10 22.56 -23.29
C GLN A 436 106.20 22.24 -24.31
N GLU A 437 105.94 21.34 -25.26
CA GLU A 437 106.88 21.00 -26.32
C GLU A 437 107.15 22.17 -27.28
N LEU A 438 106.11 22.93 -27.65
CA LEU A 438 106.25 24.14 -28.45
C LEU A 438 107.07 25.21 -27.73
N SER A 439 106.88 25.38 -26.41
CA SER A 439 107.68 26.30 -25.61
C SER A 439 109.17 25.94 -25.64
N ALA A 440 109.49 24.66 -25.46
CA ALA A 440 110.88 24.17 -25.55
C ALA A 440 111.49 24.39 -26.95
N SER A 441 110.71 24.15 -28.00
CA SER A 441 111.14 24.40 -29.38
C SER A 441 111.36 25.89 -29.67
N ALA A 442 110.52 26.77 -29.12
CA ALA A 442 110.66 28.22 -29.25
C ALA A 442 111.92 28.75 -28.52
N GLU A 443 112.25 28.20 -27.34
CA GLU A 443 113.50 28.51 -26.64
C GLU A 443 114.73 28.10 -27.46
N GLN A 444 114.71 26.89 -28.02
CA GLN A 444 115.80 26.38 -28.86
C GLN A 444 115.98 27.20 -30.15
N LEU A 445 114.88 27.61 -30.79
CA LEU A 445 114.91 28.49 -31.97
C LEU A 445 115.44 29.89 -31.63
N SER A 446 115.07 30.44 -30.47
CA SER A 446 115.58 31.73 -29.99
C SER A 446 117.09 31.69 -29.81
N GLN A 447 117.61 30.58 -29.27
CA GLN A 447 119.05 30.39 -29.07
C GLN A 447 119.79 30.25 -30.41
N GLY A 448 119.28 29.45 -31.34
CA GLY A 448 119.83 29.34 -32.69
C GLY A 448 119.79 30.65 -33.48
N SER A 449 118.74 31.48 -33.30
CA SER A 449 118.66 32.81 -33.92
C SER A 449 119.72 33.77 -33.37
N THR A 450 120.10 33.64 -32.10
CA THR A 450 121.17 34.43 -31.48
C THR A 450 122.54 34.00 -32.00
N GLU A 451 122.78 32.70 -32.15
CA GLU A 451 124.00 32.18 -32.81
C GLU A 451 124.09 32.65 -34.26
N GLN A 452 122.98 32.59 -35.00
CA GLN A 452 122.94 33.05 -36.40
C GLN A 452 123.18 34.57 -36.52
N ALA A 453 122.70 35.36 -35.56
CA ALA A 453 123.01 36.79 -35.47
C ALA A 453 124.51 37.04 -35.25
N ALA A 454 125.14 36.29 -34.34
CA ALA A 454 126.58 36.38 -34.09
C ALA A 454 127.43 36.00 -35.31
N SER A 455 127.07 34.92 -36.02
CA SER A 455 127.75 34.56 -37.28
C SER A 455 127.59 35.64 -38.37
N THR A 456 126.47 36.38 -38.36
CA THR A 456 126.24 37.48 -39.31
C THR A 456 127.08 38.71 -38.96
N GLU A 457 127.29 39.01 -37.67
CA GLU A 457 128.24 40.03 -37.22
C GLU A 457 129.68 39.68 -37.59
N GLU A 458 130.09 38.42 -37.38
CA GLU A 458 131.43 37.94 -37.71
C GLU A 458 131.71 37.97 -39.22
N ALA A 459 130.70 37.61 -40.03
CA ALA A 459 130.75 37.75 -41.48
C ALA A 459 130.85 39.23 -41.92
N SER A 460 130.16 40.14 -41.22
CA SER A 460 130.22 41.58 -41.50
C SER A 460 131.60 42.16 -41.18
N ALA A 461 132.20 41.78 -40.05
CA ALA A 461 133.57 42.16 -39.67
C ALA A 461 134.61 41.64 -40.67
N SER A 462 134.46 40.39 -41.11
CA SER A 462 135.31 39.80 -42.16
C SER A 462 135.19 40.54 -43.50
N MET A 463 133.99 41.06 -43.82
CA MET A 463 133.78 41.91 -44.99
C MET A 463 134.45 43.29 -44.86
N GLU A 464 134.46 43.91 -43.68
CA GLU A 464 135.19 45.15 -43.43
C GLU A 464 136.71 44.96 -43.54
N GLU A 465 137.24 43.86 -42.98
CA GLU A 465 138.66 43.52 -43.08
C GLU A 465 139.09 43.21 -44.54
N MET A 466 138.22 42.55 -45.31
CA MET A 466 138.42 42.38 -46.75
C MET A 466 138.45 43.72 -47.49
N ALA A 467 137.52 44.63 -47.20
CA ALA A 467 137.47 45.95 -47.84
C ALA A 467 138.75 46.77 -47.54
N ALA A 468 139.27 46.68 -46.31
CA ALA A 468 140.53 47.31 -45.92
C ALA A 468 141.73 46.73 -46.69
N ASN A 469 141.82 45.40 -46.81
CA ASN A 469 142.87 44.74 -47.59
C ASN A 469 142.81 45.09 -49.09
N VAL A 470 141.61 45.21 -49.67
CA VAL A 470 141.43 45.64 -51.06
C VAL A 470 141.94 47.07 -51.27
N LYS A 471 141.66 47.98 -50.33
CA LYS A 471 142.17 49.36 -50.36
C LYS A 471 143.70 49.39 -50.27
N GLN A 472 144.28 48.61 -49.37
CA GLN A 472 145.73 48.52 -49.20
C GLN A 472 146.44 47.95 -50.44
N ASN A 473 145.86 46.93 -51.09
CA ASN A 473 146.39 46.40 -52.35
C ASN A 473 146.36 47.43 -53.49
N ALA A 474 145.32 48.27 -53.54
CA ALA A 474 145.24 49.35 -54.52
C ALA A 474 146.33 50.42 -54.30
N GLU A 475 146.63 50.77 -53.04
CA GLU A 475 147.71 51.71 -52.69
C GLU A 475 149.10 51.13 -53.04
N ASN A 476 149.35 49.85 -52.75
CA ASN A 476 150.59 49.16 -53.10
C ASN A 476 150.82 49.11 -54.62
N ALA A 477 149.76 48.87 -55.40
CA ALA A 477 149.83 48.89 -56.86
C ALA A 477 150.19 50.29 -57.39
N GLY A 478 149.61 51.36 -56.81
CA GLY A 478 149.95 52.74 -57.14
C GLY A 478 151.39 53.13 -56.79
N GLN A 479 151.90 52.69 -55.63
CA GLN A 479 153.32 52.86 -55.27
C GLN A 479 154.26 52.12 -56.23
N THR A 480 153.89 50.90 -56.64
CA THR A 480 154.67 50.11 -57.59
C THR A 480 154.74 50.81 -58.95
N GLU A 481 153.65 51.41 -59.41
CA GLU A 481 153.63 52.23 -60.64
C GLU A 481 154.58 53.44 -60.54
N ALA A 482 154.58 54.14 -59.40
CA ALA A 482 155.46 55.29 -59.17
C ALA A 482 156.95 54.90 -59.19
N ILE A 483 157.31 53.79 -58.54
CA ILE A 483 158.69 53.26 -58.51
C ILE A 483 159.14 52.83 -59.92
N ALA A 484 158.25 52.19 -60.68
CA ALA A 484 158.53 51.78 -62.06
C ALA A 484 158.78 52.98 -62.98
N ARG A 485 158.00 54.07 -62.85
CA ARG A 485 158.22 55.32 -63.60
C ARG A 485 159.54 56.01 -63.23
N GLN A 486 159.92 55.99 -61.96
CA GLN A 486 161.18 56.58 -61.51
C GLN A 486 162.40 55.79 -62.02
N SER A 487 162.34 54.45 -61.92
CA SER A 487 163.40 53.56 -62.42
C SER A 487 163.60 53.68 -63.93
N ALA A 488 162.53 53.92 -64.70
CA ALA A 488 162.60 54.17 -66.14
C ALA A 488 163.36 55.48 -66.47
N LYS A 489 163.19 56.54 -65.67
CA LYS A 489 163.93 57.81 -65.84
C LYS A 489 165.42 57.65 -65.55
N ASP A 490 165.77 56.92 -64.50
CA ASP A 490 167.17 56.74 -64.08
C ASP A 490 167.96 55.87 -65.08
N ALA A 491 167.28 54.95 -65.78
CA ALA A 491 167.84 54.15 -66.85
C ALA A 491 168.15 54.97 -68.12
N GLU A 492 167.31 55.96 -68.45
CA GLU A 492 167.50 56.84 -69.63
C GLU A 492 168.72 57.77 -69.46
N ALA A 493 168.98 58.24 -68.24
CA ALA A 493 170.16 59.04 -67.91
C ALA A 493 171.48 58.23 -67.94
N SER A 494 171.42 56.92 -67.62
CA SER A 494 172.60 56.05 -67.58
C SER A 494 173.08 55.63 -68.99
N GLY A 495 172.20 55.66 -69.99
CA GLY A 495 172.53 55.26 -71.37
C GLY A 495 173.48 56.21 -72.12
N ILE A 496 173.58 57.48 -71.70
CA ILE A 496 174.41 58.49 -72.41
C ILE A 496 175.88 58.47 -71.93
N ALA A 497 176.20 57.83 -70.80
CA ALA A 497 177.54 57.85 -70.20
C ALA A 497 178.44 56.63 -70.54
N GLY A 498 177.95 55.63 -71.27
CA GLY A 498 178.67 54.35 -71.48
C GLY A 498 179.35 54.13 -72.84
N GLY A 499 179.26 55.06 -73.79
CA GLY A 499 179.61 54.83 -75.20
C GLY A 499 180.95 55.39 -75.71
N SER A 500 181.87 55.79 -74.85
CA SER A 500 183.19 56.32 -75.24
C SER A 500 184.36 55.46 -74.72
N ALA A 501 184.63 54.32 -75.37
CA ALA A 501 185.95 53.65 -75.45
C ALA A 501 185.87 52.31 -76.19
N GLY A 502 186.53 52.21 -77.37
CA GLY A 502 187.01 50.93 -77.92
C GLY A 502 186.70 50.68 -79.41
N GLY A 503 187.61 51.10 -80.29
CA GLY A 503 187.74 50.61 -81.68
C GLY A 503 187.46 51.64 -82.77
#